data_AF-A0A9Q1BNV4-F1
#
_entry.id   AF-A0A9Q1BNV4-F1
#
_cell.length_a   1.000
_cell.length_b   1.000
_cell.length_c   1.000
_cell.angle_alpha   90.00
_cell.angle_beta   90.00
_cell.angle_gamma   90.00
#
_symmetry.space_group_name_H-M   'P 1'
#
loop_
_entity.id
_entity.type
_entity.pdbx_description
1 polymer ?
#
loop_
_entity_poly.entity_id
_entity_poly.type
_entity_poly.pdbx_seq_one_letter_code
_entity_poly.pdbx_strand_id
1 'polypeptide(L)'
;MLKHPDIISEVKNGHKSDTPGLTRDYCDGSYFANSALFSDDPCSLQVQLYVDDFETANPLGTYIKKRKLCACYFILGNIPPRFRSKLMLIQLLWLCNSDFIKLYRLQKVVSPLISHLALLERVGLQVKVDNVVEVFRGTATMIVADNLASHSMGGFNESFSGFRICRFCMCTSQELMCGHPPRNLMERSSAVYDEHVKLVKNDEQLSTTYGVKKNSPFNDLRYFHVTRGLPPD
;
A
#
# COMPACT_ATOMS: atom_id res chain seq x y z
N MET A 1 13.11 6.34 -14.70
CA MET A 1 13.76 6.57 -13.40
C MET A 1 15.11 5.86 -13.29
N LEU A 2 15.17 4.52 -13.31
CA LEU A 2 16.43 3.74 -13.20
C LEU A 2 17.43 3.87 -14.37
N LYS A 3 17.27 4.86 -15.27
CA LYS A 3 18.30 5.18 -16.28
C LYS A 3 19.24 6.28 -15.80
N HIS A 4 18.91 6.96 -14.70
CA HIS A 4 19.74 7.99 -14.10
C HIS A 4 20.76 7.34 -13.15
N PRO A 5 22.07 7.56 -13.34
CA PRO A 5 23.12 6.96 -12.52
C PRO A 5 22.94 7.27 -11.03
N ASP A 6 22.58 8.50 -10.68
CA ASP A 6 22.36 8.92 -9.29
C ASP A 6 21.27 8.09 -8.61
N ILE A 7 20.18 7.80 -9.31
CA ILE A 7 19.07 7.01 -8.76
C ILE A 7 19.50 5.56 -8.55
N ILE A 8 20.24 4.98 -9.51
CA ILE A 8 20.77 3.62 -9.36
C ILE A 8 21.73 3.54 -8.18
N SER A 9 22.60 4.54 -8.03
CA SER A 9 23.52 4.64 -6.90
C SER A 9 22.76 4.63 -5.57
N GLU A 10 21.73 5.47 -5.41
CA GLU A 10 20.88 5.48 -4.21
C GLU A 10 20.14 4.14 -4.00
N VAL A 11 19.68 3.49 -5.08
CA VAL A 11 19.01 2.18 -4.98
C VAL A 11 19.96 1.09 -4.47
N LYS A 12 21.20 1.07 -4.96
CA LYS A 12 22.22 0.07 -4.61
C LYS A 12 22.82 0.29 -3.22
N ASN A 13 23.05 1.55 -2.85
CA ASN A 13 23.57 1.87 -1.52
C ASN A 13 22.48 1.71 -0.46
N GLY A 14 21.22 1.94 -0.84
CA GLY A 14 20.10 1.95 0.09
C GLY A 14 20.29 3.00 1.18
N HIS A 15 19.59 2.81 2.29
CA HIS A 15 19.79 3.58 3.51
C HIS A 15 19.26 2.77 4.69
N LYS A 16 19.79 3.06 5.88
CA LYS A 16 19.32 2.50 7.15
C LYS A 16 19.70 3.48 8.28
N SER A 17 19.07 3.34 9.43
CA SER A 17 19.47 4.03 10.65
C SER A 17 20.74 3.40 11.22
N ASP A 18 21.76 4.22 11.46
CA ASP A 18 23.00 3.81 12.13
C ASP A 18 22.85 3.72 13.66
N THR A 19 21.71 4.18 14.19
CA THR A 19 21.46 4.26 15.62
C THR A 19 20.58 3.09 16.07
N PRO A 20 21.08 2.20 16.96
CA PRO A 20 20.29 1.09 17.47
C PRO A 20 18.99 1.56 18.12
N GLY A 21 17.87 0.93 17.77
CA GLY A 21 16.55 1.25 18.31
C GLY A 21 15.87 2.48 17.67
N LEU A 22 16.52 3.19 16.76
CA LEU A 22 15.90 4.29 16.01
C LEU A 22 15.40 3.80 14.66
N THR A 23 14.08 3.82 14.46
CA THR A 23 13.45 3.56 13.16
C THR A 23 13.32 4.88 12.40
N ARG A 24 13.94 4.99 11.22
CA ARG A 24 13.82 6.16 10.33
C ARG A 24 12.94 5.88 9.13
N ASP A 25 12.91 4.64 8.65
CA ASP A 25 12.17 4.26 7.46
C ASP A 25 11.75 2.78 7.45
N TYR A 26 11.05 2.35 6.40
CA TYR A 26 10.61 0.97 6.18
C TYR A 26 11.75 -0.06 6.31
N CYS A 27 12.95 0.26 5.81
CA CYS A 27 14.12 -0.61 5.85
C CYS A 27 14.69 -0.85 7.25
N ASP A 28 14.32 -0.02 8.23
CA ASP A 28 14.65 -0.23 9.65
C ASP A 28 13.66 -1.16 10.35
N GLY A 29 12.50 -1.39 9.73
CA GLY A 29 11.40 -2.15 10.29
C GLY A 29 11.59 -3.67 10.22
N SER A 30 10.91 -4.37 11.12
CA SER A 30 10.90 -5.84 11.16
C SER A 30 10.34 -6.47 9.89
N TYR A 31 9.43 -5.80 9.18
CA TYR A 31 8.89 -6.31 7.92
C TYR A 31 9.92 -6.36 6.80
N PHE A 32 10.79 -5.36 6.70
CA PHE A 32 11.91 -5.39 5.76
C PHE A 32 12.89 -6.50 6.14
N ALA A 33 13.28 -6.57 7.43
CA ALA A 33 14.22 -7.57 7.93
C ALA A 33 13.73 -9.01 7.77
N ASN A 34 12.43 -9.25 7.89
CA ASN A 34 11.83 -10.59 7.76
C ASN A 34 11.35 -10.91 6.32
N SER A 35 11.52 -9.99 5.37
CA SER A 35 11.14 -10.23 3.98
C SER A 35 12.16 -11.12 3.31
N ALA A 36 11.71 -12.24 2.75
CA ALA A 36 12.56 -13.12 1.98
C ALA A 36 13.15 -12.43 0.73
N LEU A 37 12.44 -11.46 0.15
CA LEU A 37 12.94 -10.69 -1.01
C LEU A 37 14.13 -9.80 -0.62
N PHE A 38 13.98 -9.01 0.44
CA PHE A 38 15.02 -8.04 0.85
C PHE A 38 16.17 -8.70 1.62
N SER A 39 15.96 -9.90 2.17
CA SER A 39 17.02 -10.72 2.74
C SER A 39 17.90 -11.38 1.66
N ASP A 40 17.28 -11.78 0.54
CA ASP A 40 17.98 -12.35 -0.63
C ASP A 40 18.76 -11.26 -1.37
N ASP A 41 18.13 -10.11 -1.61
CA ASP A 41 18.75 -8.95 -2.24
C ASP A 41 18.30 -7.63 -1.59
N PRO A 42 19.15 -7.01 -0.74
CA PRO A 42 18.86 -5.73 -0.12
C PRO A 42 18.66 -4.58 -1.12
N CYS A 43 19.15 -4.71 -2.35
CA CYS A 43 18.99 -3.72 -3.42
C CYS A 43 17.65 -3.85 -4.15
N SER A 44 16.84 -4.86 -3.83
CA SER A 44 15.53 -5.05 -4.46
C SER A 44 14.66 -3.81 -4.31
N LEU A 45 13.93 -3.48 -5.36
CA LEU A 45 13.16 -2.26 -5.48
C LEU A 45 12.00 -2.26 -4.48
N GLN A 46 12.00 -1.24 -3.63
CA GLN A 46 10.95 -0.95 -2.68
C GLN A 46 9.94 -0.02 -3.37
N VAL A 47 8.87 -0.55 -3.96
CA VAL A 47 7.86 0.28 -4.62
C VAL A 47 6.88 0.78 -3.55
N GLN A 48 6.89 2.08 -3.27
CA GLN A 48 5.93 2.70 -2.34
C GLN A 48 4.85 3.37 -3.17
N LEU A 49 3.60 2.98 -2.97
CA LEU A 49 2.44 3.51 -3.68
C LEU A 49 1.82 4.63 -2.85
N TYR A 50 1.39 5.70 -3.51
CA TYR A 50 0.61 6.78 -2.91
C TYR A 50 -0.70 6.92 -3.67
N VAL A 51 -1.83 6.84 -2.98
CA VAL A 51 -3.16 6.95 -3.57
C VAL A 51 -3.87 8.15 -2.97
N ASP A 52 -4.35 9.03 -3.85
CA ASP A 52 -5.07 10.24 -3.45
C ASP A 52 -6.22 10.51 -4.42
N ASP A 53 -7.30 11.07 -3.89
CA ASP A 53 -8.43 11.51 -4.68
C ASP A 53 -8.52 13.03 -4.67
N PHE A 54 -8.54 13.64 -5.86
CA PHE A 54 -8.70 15.09 -5.99
C PHE A 54 -9.84 15.47 -6.94
N GLU A 55 -10.40 16.66 -6.74
CA GLU A 55 -11.40 17.24 -7.63
C GLU A 55 -10.73 18.20 -8.62
N THR A 56 -11.07 18.05 -9.90
CA THR A 56 -10.58 18.94 -10.98
C THR A 56 -11.57 20.06 -11.31
N ALA A 57 -12.78 20.01 -10.76
CA ALA A 57 -13.83 20.99 -10.99
C ALA A 57 -13.71 22.18 -10.04
N ASN A 58 -14.27 23.32 -10.44
CA ASN A 58 -14.35 24.51 -9.59
C ASN A 58 -15.09 24.18 -8.27
N PRO A 59 -14.45 24.39 -7.10
CA PRO A 59 -15.05 24.08 -5.79
C PRO A 59 -16.30 24.91 -5.46
N LEU A 60 -16.64 25.91 -6.25
CA LEU A 60 -17.82 26.78 -6.07
C LEU A 60 -18.92 26.57 -7.14
N GLY A 61 -18.76 25.61 -8.07
CA GLY A 61 -19.68 25.41 -9.20
C GLY A 61 -20.76 24.34 -9.00
N THR A 62 -21.76 24.27 -9.88
CA THR A 62 -22.85 23.25 -9.86
C THR A 62 -22.40 21.81 -10.15
N TYR A 63 -21.11 21.59 -10.45
CA TYR A 63 -20.51 20.29 -10.75
C TYR A 63 -19.54 19.79 -9.66
N ILE A 64 -19.53 20.42 -8.47
CA ILE A 64 -18.80 19.95 -7.29
C ILE A 64 -19.09 18.45 -7.05
N LYS A 65 -18.06 17.65 -6.76
CA LYS A 65 -18.11 16.19 -6.54
C LYS A 65 -18.45 15.29 -7.74
N LYS A 66 -18.80 15.81 -8.93
CA LYS A 66 -19.17 14.97 -10.10
C LYS A 66 -17.97 14.43 -10.91
N ARG A 67 -16.74 14.87 -10.60
CA ARG A 67 -15.52 14.51 -11.35
C ARG A 67 -14.31 14.28 -10.44
N LYS A 68 -14.49 13.51 -9.37
CA LYS A 68 -13.40 13.11 -8.48
C LYS A 68 -12.47 12.15 -9.23
N LEU A 69 -11.20 12.50 -9.35
CA LEU A 69 -10.18 11.63 -9.92
C LEU A 69 -9.40 10.97 -8.78
N CYS A 70 -9.25 9.66 -8.88
CA CYS A 70 -8.33 8.88 -8.06
C CYS A 70 -7.03 8.75 -8.82
N ALA A 71 -5.93 9.12 -8.18
CA ALA A 71 -4.59 9.04 -8.71
C ALA A 71 -3.75 8.10 -7.86
N CYS A 72 -2.92 7.33 -8.54
CA CYS A 72 -1.89 6.53 -7.90
C CYS A 72 -0.53 6.93 -8.44
N TYR A 73 0.37 7.21 -7.52
CA TYR A 73 1.78 7.50 -7.77
C TYR A 73 2.63 6.40 -7.16
N PHE A 74 3.89 6.33 -7.59
CA PHE A 74 4.91 5.58 -6.90
C PHE A 74 6.18 6.37 -6.72
N ILE A 75 6.90 6.01 -5.67
CA ILE A 75 8.28 6.39 -5.41
C ILE A 75 9.08 5.13 -5.13
N LEU A 76 10.40 5.17 -5.36
CA LEU A 76 11.28 4.12 -4.88
C LEU A 76 11.66 4.41 -3.43
N GLY A 77 11.19 3.54 -2.55
CA GLY A 77 11.56 3.48 -1.13
C GLY A 77 13.03 3.16 -0.89
N ASN A 78 13.83 2.81 -1.91
CA ASN A 78 15.28 2.69 -1.75
C ASN A 78 15.95 4.06 -1.57
N ILE A 79 15.38 5.11 -2.17
CA ILE A 79 15.94 6.47 -2.14
C ILE A 79 15.75 7.05 -0.74
N PRO A 80 16.76 7.67 -0.10
CA PRO A 80 16.61 8.23 1.25
C PRO A 80 15.42 9.21 1.40
N PRO A 81 14.70 9.20 2.54
CA PRO A 81 13.53 10.06 2.78
C PRO A 81 13.74 11.54 2.45
N ARG A 82 14.93 12.08 2.74
CA ARG A 82 15.30 13.48 2.51
C ARG A 82 15.20 13.92 1.04
N PHE A 83 15.13 12.98 0.09
CA PHE A 83 15.02 13.27 -1.33
C PHE A 83 13.64 12.95 -1.92
N ARG A 84 12.82 12.11 -1.26
CA ARG A 84 11.58 11.56 -1.83
C ARG A 84 10.50 12.60 -2.13
N SER A 85 10.56 13.76 -1.49
CA SER A 85 9.62 14.86 -1.75
C SER A 85 9.89 15.61 -3.07
N LYS A 86 11.01 15.33 -3.76
CA LYS A 86 11.30 15.92 -5.08
C LYS A 86 10.31 15.39 -6.11
N LEU A 87 9.58 16.31 -6.77
CA LEU A 87 8.58 15.97 -7.80
C LEU A 87 9.09 15.01 -8.88
N MET A 88 10.36 15.15 -9.29
CA MET A 88 10.97 14.28 -10.29
C MET A 88 11.06 12.80 -9.88
N LEU A 89 10.94 12.48 -8.60
CA LEU A 89 10.96 11.11 -8.07
C LEU A 89 9.55 10.54 -7.87
N ILE A 90 8.53 11.39 -7.92
CA ILE A 90 7.12 10.99 -7.81
C ILE A 90 6.62 10.68 -9.21
N GLN A 91 6.39 9.40 -9.48
CA GLN A 91 6.00 8.91 -10.80
C GLN A 91 4.52 8.55 -10.80
N LEU A 92 3.77 9.06 -11.77
CA LEU A 92 2.36 8.71 -11.93
C LEU A 92 2.22 7.28 -12.48
N LEU A 93 1.41 6.44 -11.82
CA LEU A 93 1.04 5.11 -12.31
C LEU A 93 -0.26 5.12 -13.09
N TRP A 94 -1.31 5.71 -12.52
CA TRP A 94 -2.62 5.76 -13.15
C TRP A 94 -3.48 6.90 -12.62
N LEU A 95 -4.43 7.33 -13.46
CA LEU A 95 -5.52 8.25 -13.14
C LEU A 95 -6.83 7.58 -13.54
N CYS A 96 -7.80 7.53 -12.63
CA CYS A 96 -9.10 6.95 -12.89
C CYS A 96 -10.20 7.82 -12.28
N ASN A 97 -11.33 7.95 -12.96
CA ASN A 97 -12.49 8.57 -12.33
C ASN A 97 -12.96 7.67 -11.17
N SER A 98 -13.14 8.26 -9.99
CA SER A 98 -13.55 7.55 -8.78
C SER A 98 -14.88 6.81 -8.95
N ASP A 99 -15.78 7.34 -9.77
CA ASP A 99 -17.07 6.69 -10.08
C ASP A 99 -16.87 5.42 -10.90
N PHE A 100 -15.87 5.39 -11.79
CA PHE A 100 -15.51 4.16 -12.52
C PHE A 100 -14.86 3.12 -11.62
N ILE A 101 -14.09 3.52 -10.60
CA ILE A 101 -13.56 2.57 -9.60
C ILE A 101 -14.72 1.92 -8.84
N LYS A 102 -15.75 2.70 -8.46
CA LYS A 102 -16.94 2.17 -7.79
C LYS A 102 -17.73 1.22 -8.70
N LEU A 103 -17.94 1.61 -9.96
CA LEU A 103 -18.72 0.86 -10.95
C LEU A 103 -18.03 -0.44 -11.38
N TYR A 104 -16.76 -0.37 -11.78
CA TYR A 104 -16.03 -1.52 -12.35
C TYR A 104 -15.24 -2.32 -11.32
N ARG A 105 -15.23 -1.87 -10.05
CA ARG A 105 -14.46 -2.40 -8.92
C ARG A 105 -12.96 -2.14 -9.05
N LEU A 106 -12.33 -1.90 -7.90
CA LEU A 106 -10.89 -1.70 -7.77
C LEU A 106 -10.06 -2.77 -8.51
N GLN A 107 -10.43 -4.05 -8.41
CA GLN A 107 -9.73 -5.17 -9.03
C GLN A 107 -9.45 -4.93 -10.53
N LYS A 108 -10.44 -4.45 -11.29
CA LYS A 108 -10.28 -4.23 -12.73
C LYS A 108 -9.29 -3.11 -13.04
N VAL A 109 -9.29 -2.07 -12.21
CA VAL A 109 -8.43 -0.89 -12.39
C VAL A 109 -6.97 -1.23 -12.06
N VAL A 110 -6.73 -1.99 -10.98
CA VAL A 110 -5.36 -2.29 -10.52
C VAL A 110 -4.78 -3.58 -11.09
N SER A 111 -5.56 -4.42 -11.75
CA SER A 111 -5.09 -5.70 -12.30
C SER A 111 -3.82 -5.58 -13.17
N PRO A 112 -3.67 -4.60 -14.07
CA PRO A 112 -2.42 -4.41 -14.81
C PRO A 112 -1.21 -4.13 -13.89
N LEU A 113 -1.41 -3.30 -12.86
CA LEU A 113 -0.37 -2.98 -11.88
C LEU A 113 0.04 -4.21 -11.07
N ILE A 114 -0.92 -4.99 -10.58
CA ILE A 114 -0.65 -6.24 -9.85
C ILE A 114 0.14 -7.22 -10.71
N SER A 115 -0.24 -7.40 -11.98
CA SER A 115 0.49 -8.26 -12.92
C SER A 115 1.94 -7.81 -13.13
N HIS A 116 2.18 -6.49 -13.26
CA HIS A 116 3.52 -5.95 -13.40
C HIS A 116 4.35 -6.10 -12.13
N LEU A 117 3.76 -5.88 -10.95
CA LEU A 117 4.44 -6.08 -9.67
C LEU A 117 4.77 -7.56 -9.45
N ALA A 118 3.85 -8.48 -9.75
CA ALA A 118 4.11 -9.91 -9.67
C ALA A 118 5.23 -10.36 -10.63
N LEU A 119 5.32 -9.76 -11.82
CA LEU A 119 6.44 -9.97 -12.74
C LEU A 119 7.75 -9.43 -12.16
N LEU A 120 7.73 -8.25 -11.54
CA LEU A 120 8.87 -7.65 -10.86
C LEU A 120 9.36 -8.52 -9.68
N GLU A 121 8.45 -9.14 -8.93
CA GLU A 121 8.78 -10.05 -7.83
C GLU A 121 9.46 -11.34 -8.31
N ARG A 122 8.99 -11.90 -9.44
CA ARG A 122 9.42 -13.20 -9.95
C ARG A 122 10.62 -13.13 -10.89
N VAL A 123 10.56 -12.25 -11.88
CA VAL A 123 11.52 -12.16 -12.99
C VAL A 123 12.46 -10.97 -12.81
N GLY A 124 11.95 -9.87 -12.24
CA GLY A 124 12.68 -8.62 -12.15
C GLY A 124 12.66 -7.80 -13.44
N LEU A 125 13.29 -6.63 -13.38
CA LEU A 125 13.41 -5.66 -14.45
C LEU A 125 14.86 -5.58 -14.92
N GLN A 126 15.09 -5.84 -16.21
CA GLN A 126 16.41 -5.68 -16.82
C GLN A 126 16.68 -4.19 -17.10
N VAL A 127 17.79 -3.68 -16.59
CA VAL A 127 18.23 -2.30 -16.76
C VAL A 127 19.69 -2.32 -17.23
N LYS A 128 19.97 -1.58 -18.31
CA LYS A 128 21.35 -1.41 -18.81
C LYS A 128 21.98 -0.23 -18.08
N VAL A 129 22.99 -0.49 -17.26
CA VAL A 129 23.78 0.48 -16.47
C VAL A 129 25.23 0.38 -16.94
N ASP A 130 25.80 1.48 -17.44
CA ASP A 130 27.20 1.52 -17.90
C ASP A 130 27.60 0.36 -18.84
N ASN A 131 26.71 0.02 -19.76
CA ASN A 131 26.81 -1.12 -20.69
C ASN A 131 26.70 -2.53 -20.10
N VAL A 132 26.53 -2.66 -18.79
CA VAL A 132 26.20 -3.91 -18.11
C VAL A 132 24.69 -4.05 -17.98
N VAL A 133 24.14 -5.24 -18.25
CA VAL A 133 22.73 -5.53 -17.99
C VAL A 133 22.60 -6.05 -16.57
N GLU A 134 21.86 -5.33 -15.75
CA GLU A 134 21.53 -5.70 -14.38
C GLU A 134 20.05 -6.04 -14.26
N VAL A 135 19.69 -6.90 -13.31
CA VAL A 135 18.31 -7.32 -13.06
C VAL A 135 17.89 -6.87 -11.68
N PHE A 136 16.88 -6.03 -11.61
CA PHE A 136 16.32 -5.54 -10.35
C PHE A 136 14.98 -6.22 -10.06
N ARG A 137 14.92 -7.02 -9.00
CA ARG A 137 13.64 -7.51 -8.47
C ARG A 137 13.04 -6.47 -7.54
N GLY A 138 11.78 -6.66 -7.13
CA GLY A 138 11.10 -5.70 -6.28
C GLY A 138 9.64 -6.05 -6.03
N THR A 139 9.03 -5.33 -5.10
CA THR A 139 7.61 -5.50 -4.73
C THR A 139 7.02 -4.18 -4.23
N ALA A 140 5.69 -4.14 -4.09
CA ALA A 140 5.03 -3.10 -3.32
C ALA A 140 5.37 -3.27 -1.84
N THR A 141 5.85 -2.21 -1.19
CA THR A 141 6.19 -2.22 0.24
C THR A 141 5.08 -1.64 1.09
N MET A 142 4.45 -0.56 0.62
CA MET A 142 3.32 0.09 1.27
C MET A 142 2.45 0.83 0.25
N ILE A 143 1.20 1.04 0.64
CA ILE A 143 0.22 1.87 -0.05
C ILE A 143 -0.21 2.94 0.95
N VAL A 144 0.33 4.14 0.78
CA VAL A 144 -0.01 5.31 1.57
C VAL A 144 -1.25 5.95 0.96
N ALA A 145 -2.25 6.21 1.78
CA ALA A 145 -3.48 6.88 1.38
C ALA A 145 -4.17 7.44 2.62
N ASP A 146 -5.13 8.36 2.44
CA ASP A 146 -6.00 8.76 3.55
C ASP A 146 -6.72 7.55 4.16
N ASN A 147 -7.30 7.73 5.35
CA ASN A 147 -7.94 6.63 6.06
C ASN A 147 -9.04 5.92 5.23
N LEU A 148 -9.83 6.68 4.46
CA LEU A 148 -10.94 6.16 3.67
C LEU A 148 -10.46 5.34 2.46
N ALA A 149 -9.49 5.87 1.72
CA ALA A 149 -8.85 5.23 0.59
C ALA A 149 -8.05 4.00 1.04
N SER A 150 -7.36 4.06 2.19
CA SER A 150 -6.69 2.91 2.78
C SER A 150 -7.66 1.76 3.05
N HIS A 151 -8.84 2.03 3.61
CA HIS A 151 -9.88 1.02 3.80
C HIS A 151 -10.35 0.43 2.47
N SER A 152 -10.60 1.29 1.46
CA SER A 152 -11.00 0.87 0.12
C SER A 152 -9.95 -0.03 -0.56
N MET A 153 -8.67 0.37 -0.53
CA MET A 153 -7.54 -0.40 -1.07
C MET A 153 -7.37 -1.74 -0.34
N GLY A 154 -7.59 -1.75 0.97
CA GLY A 154 -7.51 -2.93 1.81
C GLY A 154 -8.72 -3.87 1.76
N GLY A 155 -9.81 -3.49 1.07
CA GLY A 155 -11.06 -4.26 1.08
C GLY A 155 -11.83 -4.20 2.40
N PHE A 156 -11.52 -3.24 3.26
CA PHE A 156 -12.21 -2.97 4.52
C PHE A 156 -13.48 -2.13 4.31
N ASN A 157 -14.33 -2.05 5.32
CA ASN A 157 -15.51 -1.18 5.32
C ASN A 157 -15.14 0.31 5.43
N GLU A 158 -15.81 1.15 4.64
CA GLU A 158 -15.62 2.60 4.64
C GLU A 158 -16.66 3.39 5.46
N SER A 159 -17.67 2.71 6.03
CA SER A 159 -18.75 3.38 6.77
C SER A 159 -18.40 3.68 8.23
N PHE A 160 -17.28 3.16 8.74
CA PHE A 160 -16.77 3.34 10.12
C PHE A 160 -17.82 3.15 11.24
N SER A 161 -18.88 2.40 10.97
CA SER A 161 -20.03 2.20 11.86
C SER A 161 -20.28 0.74 12.25
N GLY A 162 -19.44 -0.18 11.75
CA GLY A 162 -19.54 -1.62 12.02
C GLY A 162 -19.14 -1.99 13.45
N PHE A 163 -19.19 -3.28 13.77
CA PHE A 163 -18.75 -3.80 15.06
C PHE A 163 -17.23 -3.75 15.21
N ARG A 164 -16.47 -4.03 14.15
CA ARG A 164 -15.01 -3.89 14.10
C ARG A 164 -14.61 -2.98 12.95
N ILE A 165 -14.15 -1.78 13.26
CA ILE A 165 -13.89 -0.74 12.25
C ILE A 165 -12.39 -0.53 11.98
N CYS A 166 -11.52 -1.01 12.86
CA CYS A 166 -10.08 -0.78 12.74
C CYS A 166 -9.43 -1.76 11.76
N ARG A 167 -8.59 -1.25 10.85
CA ARG A 167 -7.77 -2.08 9.94
C ARG A 167 -6.58 -2.77 10.63
N PHE A 168 -6.12 -2.23 11.75
CA PHE A 168 -4.92 -2.68 12.46
C PHE A 168 -5.20 -3.70 13.56
N CYS A 169 -6.37 -3.64 14.19
CA CYS A 169 -6.71 -4.46 15.34
C CYS A 169 -8.11 -5.07 15.25
N MET A 170 -8.40 -5.92 16.23
CA MET A 170 -9.67 -6.65 16.39
C MET A 170 -10.61 -6.03 17.41
N CYS A 171 -10.29 -4.82 17.90
CA CYS A 171 -11.16 -4.07 18.81
C CYS A 171 -12.54 -3.87 18.21
N THR A 172 -13.52 -3.98 19.09
CA THR A 172 -14.89 -3.60 18.85
C THR A 172 -15.04 -2.08 18.89
N SER A 173 -16.05 -1.55 18.22
CA SER A 173 -16.36 -0.12 18.26
C SER A 173 -16.66 0.37 19.67
N GLN A 174 -17.24 -0.48 20.53
CA GLN A 174 -17.46 -0.16 21.94
C GLN A 174 -16.14 0.04 22.70
N GLU A 175 -15.17 -0.88 22.52
CA GLU A 175 -13.85 -0.76 23.15
C GLU A 175 -13.10 0.50 22.69
N LEU A 176 -13.22 0.86 21.41
CA LEU A 176 -12.61 2.08 20.86
C LEU A 176 -13.23 3.36 21.46
N MET A 177 -14.53 3.34 21.79
CA MET A 177 -15.22 4.49 22.40
C MET A 177 -14.88 4.68 23.89
N CYS A 178 -14.33 3.67 24.58
CA CYS A 178 -13.96 3.76 25.99
C CYS A 178 -12.71 4.64 26.27
N GLY A 179 -12.14 5.26 25.23
CA GLY A 179 -11.07 6.26 25.35
C GLY A 179 -9.70 5.71 25.76
N HIS A 180 -9.59 4.40 25.99
CA HIS A 180 -8.35 3.73 26.33
C HIS A 180 -8.18 2.50 25.43
N PRO A 181 -7.03 2.35 24.76
CA PRO A 181 -6.75 1.10 24.05
C PRO A 181 -6.77 -0.06 25.07
N PRO A 182 -7.39 -1.20 24.74
CA PRO A 182 -7.42 -2.34 25.64
C PRO A 182 -5.99 -2.78 25.97
N ARG A 183 -5.76 -3.22 27.22
CA ARG A 183 -4.43 -3.63 27.72
C ARG A 183 -3.79 -4.72 26.85
N ASN A 184 -4.61 -5.59 26.28
CA ASN A 184 -4.21 -6.65 25.36
C ASN A 184 -4.85 -6.39 23.99
N LEU A 185 -4.25 -5.47 23.23
CA LEU A 185 -4.68 -5.18 21.87
C LEU A 185 -4.41 -6.40 20.98
N MET A 186 -5.47 -7.03 20.49
CA MET A 186 -5.33 -8.08 19.48
C MET A 186 -5.17 -7.45 18.11
N GLU A 187 -3.99 -7.61 17.51
CA GLU A 187 -3.72 -7.15 16.15
C GLU A 187 -4.45 -7.98 15.10
N ARG A 188 -4.79 -7.34 14.00
CA ARG A 188 -5.37 -8.02 12.83
C ARG A 188 -4.24 -8.60 11.98
N SER A 189 -3.92 -9.87 12.23
CA SER A 189 -2.93 -10.59 11.41
C SER A 189 -3.45 -10.88 10.00
N SER A 190 -2.54 -11.22 9.07
CA SER A 190 -2.93 -11.65 7.72
C SER A 190 -3.83 -12.88 7.75
N ALA A 191 -3.53 -13.87 8.59
CA ALA A 191 -4.35 -15.07 8.75
C ALA A 191 -5.78 -14.74 9.21
N VAL A 192 -5.91 -13.84 10.19
CA VAL A 192 -7.22 -13.38 10.70
C VAL A 192 -7.98 -12.61 9.63
N TYR A 193 -7.31 -11.74 8.87
CA TYR A 193 -7.92 -11.04 7.73
C TYR A 193 -8.43 -12.05 6.68
N ASP A 194 -7.62 -13.01 6.28
CA ASP A 194 -7.97 -14.02 5.26
C ASP A 194 -9.14 -14.90 5.68
N GLU A 195 -9.20 -15.27 6.97
CA GLU A 195 -10.33 -15.99 7.53
C GLU A 195 -11.62 -15.17 7.47
N HIS A 196 -11.59 -13.90 7.89
CA HIS A 196 -12.75 -13.02 7.79
C HIS A 196 -13.20 -12.80 6.34
N VAL A 197 -12.27 -12.64 5.40
CA VAL A 197 -12.60 -12.57 3.97
C VAL A 197 -13.38 -13.82 3.52
N LYS A 198 -12.95 -15.01 3.94
CA LYS A 198 -13.64 -16.28 3.61
C LYS A 198 -15.03 -16.33 4.24
N LEU A 199 -15.16 -15.94 5.51
CA LEU A 199 -16.44 -15.91 6.21
C LEU A 199 -17.42 -14.93 5.56
N VAL A 200 -16.97 -13.72 5.26
CA VAL A 200 -17.78 -12.69 4.59
C VAL A 200 -18.19 -13.10 3.17
N LYS A 201 -17.33 -13.84 2.47
CA LYS A 201 -17.68 -14.40 1.16
C LYS A 201 -18.81 -15.43 1.25
N ASN A 202 -18.92 -16.15 2.37
CA ASN A 202 -19.98 -17.12 2.61
C ASN A 202 -21.26 -16.46 3.16
N ASP A 203 -21.12 -15.39 3.95
CA ASP A 203 -22.24 -14.59 4.48
C ASP A 203 -21.87 -13.09 4.51
N GLU A 204 -22.42 -12.33 3.57
CA GLU A 204 -22.13 -10.89 3.43
C GLU A 204 -22.56 -10.07 4.66
N GLN A 205 -23.49 -10.55 5.48
CA GLN A 205 -23.92 -9.86 6.71
C GLN A 205 -22.78 -9.75 7.74
N LEU A 206 -21.81 -10.66 7.68
CA LEU A 206 -20.64 -10.65 8.55
C LEU A 206 -19.65 -9.52 8.20
N SER A 207 -19.83 -8.83 7.07
CA SER A 207 -18.97 -7.71 6.69
C SER A 207 -18.91 -6.64 7.77
N THR A 208 -20.05 -6.23 8.32
CA THR A 208 -20.12 -5.22 9.38
C THR A 208 -19.56 -5.75 10.71
N THR A 209 -19.61 -7.06 10.93
CA THR A 209 -19.07 -7.73 12.12
C THR A 209 -17.53 -7.74 12.13
N TYR A 210 -16.91 -7.97 10.98
CA TYR A 210 -15.44 -8.08 10.86
C TYR A 210 -14.77 -6.84 10.27
N GLY A 211 -15.55 -5.90 9.72
CA GLY A 211 -15.02 -4.70 9.08
C GLY A 211 -14.35 -4.96 7.72
N VAL A 212 -14.60 -6.11 7.10
CA VAL A 212 -14.02 -6.51 5.80
C VAL A 212 -15.14 -6.81 4.83
N LYS A 213 -15.05 -6.31 3.60
CA LYS A 213 -16.03 -6.58 2.53
C LYS A 213 -15.59 -7.68 1.58
N LYS A 214 -14.30 -7.74 1.30
CA LYS A 214 -13.72 -8.59 0.26
C LYS A 214 -12.20 -8.62 0.40
N ASN A 215 -11.57 -9.59 -0.29
CA ASN A 215 -10.12 -9.59 -0.44
C ASN A 215 -9.65 -8.35 -1.21
N SER A 216 -8.48 -7.83 -0.83
CA SER A 216 -7.78 -6.84 -1.63
C SER A 216 -7.06 -7.49 -2.82
N PRO A 217 -7.10 -6.91 -4.04
CA PRO A 217 -6.25 -7.33 -5.15
C PRO A 217 -4.76 -7.37 -4.81
N PHE A 218 -4.30 -6.51 -3.91
CA PHE A 218 -2.88 -6.40 -3.58
C PHE A 218 -2.35 -7.59 -2.79
N ASN A 219 -3.24 -8.37 -2.16
CA ASN A 219 -2.86 -9.60 -1.47
C ASN A 219 -2.47 -10.74 -2.43
N ASP A 220 -2.66 -10.57 -3.74
CA ASP A 220 -2.18 -11.52 -4.75
C ASP A 220 -0.64 -11.44 -4.95
N LEU A 221 0.00 -10.39 -4.40
CA LEU A 221 1.47 -10.23 -4.41
C LEU A 221 2.12 -11.13 -3.37
N ARG A 222 3.33 -11.63 -3.66
CA ARG A 222 4.01 -12.60 -2.80
C ARG A 222 4.56 -11.98 -1.52
N TYR A 223 5.00 -10.73 -1.58
CA TYR A 223 5.71 -10.08 -0.47
C TYR A 223 4.92 -8.93 0.17
N PHE A 224 3.65 -8.76 -0.20
CA PHE A 224 2.79 -7.69 0.31
C PHE A 224 1.50 -8.26 0.91
N HIS A 225 1.03 -7.65 2.00
CA HIS A 225 -0.31 -7.91 2.54
C HIS A 225 -0.88 -6.64 3.16
N VAL A 226 -2.18 -6.38 2.96
CA VAL A 226 -2.83 -5.11 3.36
C VAL A 226 -2.82 -4.85 4.87
N THR A 227 -2.74 -5.87 5.71
CA THR A 227 -2.63 -5.69 7.17
C THR A 227 -1.28 -5.11 7.61
N ARG A 228 -0.26 -5.16 6.73
CA ARG A 228 1.10 -4.69 6.99
C ARG A 228 1.51 -3.54 6.07
N GLY A 229 0.89 -3.47 4.89
CA GLY A 229 1.22 -2.53 3.83
C GLY A 229 0.35 -1.28 3.77
N LEU A 230 -0.53 -1.03 4.74
CA LEU A 230 -1.40 0.15 4.82
C LEU A 230 -1.09 0.97 6.07
N PRO A 231 -0.02 1.80 6.06
CA PRO A 231 0.36 2.62 7.20
C PRO A 231 -0.78 3.58 7.63
N PRO A 232 -0.74 4.09 8.88
CA PRO A 232 -1.56 5.24 9.27
C PRO A 232 -1.20 6.47 8.42
N ASP A 233 -2.15 7.40 8.28
CA ASP A 233 -1.93 8.72 7.70
C ASP A 233 -1.14 9.63 8.66
#